data_AF-A0A967YSV3-F1
#
_entry.id   AF-A0A967YSV3-F1
#
_cell.length_a   1.000
_cell.length_b   1.000
_cell.length_c   1.000
_cell.angle_alpha   90.00
_cell.angle_beta   90.00
_cell.angle_gamma   90.00
#
_symmetry.space_group_name_H-M   'P 1'
#
loop_
_entity.id
_entity.type
_entity.pdbx_description
1 polymer ?
#
loop_
_entity_poly.entity_id
_entity_poly.type
_entity_poly.pdbx_seq_one_letter_code
_entity_poly.pdbx_strand_id
1 'polypeptide(L)' 'MSRYRFLAIISFFILILDQTTKLYIDANFRLHESVPVIRGLFNLTYVRNKGAAFGIL' A
#
# COMPACT_ATOMS: atom_id res chain seq x y z
N MET A 1 19.55 19.76 11.98
CA MET A 1 18.33 19.35 12.71
C MET A 1 17.03 19.60 11.92
N SER A 2 16.78 20.80 11.37
CA SER A 2 15.54 21.10 10.60
C SER A 2 15.24 20.12 9.45
N ARG A 3 16.26 19.75 8.64
CA ARG A 3 16.12 18.79 7.53
C ARG A 3 15.59 17.42 7.97
N TYR A 4 16.07 16.88 9.08
CA TYR A 4 15.64 15.57 9.58
C TYR A 4 14.24 15.63 10.17
N ARG A 5 13.85 16.76 10.79
CA ARG A 5 12.48 16.99 11.26
C ARG A 5 11.49 17.04 10.11
N PHE A 6 11.84 17.75 9.03
CA PHE A 6 11.00 17.80 7.83
C PHE A 6 10.82 16.41 7.21
N LEU A 7 11.91 15.65 7.04
CA LEU A 7 11.85 14.27 6.56
C LEU A 7 11.00 13.38 7.47
N ALA A 8 11.16 13.49 8.80
CA ALA A 8 10.39 12.71 9.75
C ALA A 8 8.87 12.97 9.65
N ILE A 9 8.47 14.24 9.48
CA ILE A 9 7.06 14.61 9.30
C ILE A 9 6.52 14.00 8.00
N ILE A 10 7.26 14.11 6.89
CA ILE A 10 6.85 13.51 5.62
C ILE A 10 6.72 11.99 5.75
N SER A 11 7.74 11.32 6.31
CA SER A 11 7.72 9.88 6.52
C SER A 11 6.53 9.44 7.40
N PHE A 12 6.18 10.22 8.42
CA PHE A 12 5.04 9.96 9.27
C PHE A 12 3.72 10.01 8.49
N PHE A 13 3.52 11.04 7.65
CA PHE A 13 2.31 11.11 6.81
C PHE A 13 2.25 10.00 5.76
N ILE A 14 3.38 9.65 5.15
CA ILE A 14 3.47 8.52 4.22
C ILE A 14 3.08 7.22 4.93
N LEU A 15 3.59 6.99 6.16
CA LEU A 15 3.26 5.81 6.94
C LEU A 15 1.76 5.74 7.27
N ILE A 16 1.15 6.85 7.68
CA ILE A 16 -0.30 6.91 7.93
C ILE A 16 -1.09 6.57 6.66
N LEU A 17 -0.72 7.16 5.52
CA LEU A 17 -1.40 6.92 4.25
C LEU A 17 -1.25 5.45 3.81
N ASP A 18 -0.05 4.89 3.93
CA ASP A 18 0.25 3.49 3.62
C ASP A 18 -0.59 2.52 4.48
N GLN A 19 -0.63 2.74 5.80
CA GLN A 19 -1.39 1.85 6.70
C GLN A 19 -2.90 2.00 6.52
N THR A 20 -3.39 3.22 6.33
CA THR A 20 -4.83 3.47 6.12
C THR A 20 -5.32 2.84 4.83
N THR A 21 -4.55 2.96 3.73
CA THR A 21 -4.92 2.34 2.46
C THR A 21 -4.93 0.82 2.55
N LYS A 22 -3.96 0.20 3.23
CA LYS A 22 -3.93 -1.26 3.46
C LYS A 22 -5.13 -1.74 4.29
N LEU A 23 -5.46 -1.03 5.36
CA LEU A 23 -6.62 -1.35 6.20
C LEU A 23 -7.94 -1.24 5.41
N TYR A 24 -8.06 -0.22 4.57
CA TYR A 24 -9.21 -0.07 3.67
C TYR A 24 -9.34 -1.25 2.70
N ILE A 25 -8.24 -1.66 2.05
CA ILE A 25 -8.26 -2.81 1.14
C ILE A 25 -8.61 -4.10 1.90
N ASP A 26 -8.02 -4.37 3.06
CA ASP A 26 -8.30 -5.57 3.85
C ASP A 26 -9.76 -5.66 4.31
N ALA A 27 -10.38 -4.52 4.65
CA ALA A 27 -11.76 -4.48 5.11
C ALA A 27 -12.81 -4.58 3.98
N ASN A 28 -12.46 -4.18 2.75
CA ASN A 28 -13.45 -4.01 1.67
C ASN A 28 -13.23 -4.93 0.46
N PHE A 29 -12.08 -5.59 0.34
CA PHE A 29 -11.75 -6.47 -0.78
C PHE A 29 -11.63 -7.91 -0.31
N ARG A 30 -12.01 -8.85 -1.18
CA ARG A 30 -11.64 -10.26 -1.06
C ARG A 30 -10.22 -10.45 -1.58
N LEU A 31 -9.49 -11.43 -1.04
CA LEU A 31 -8.16 -11.76 -1.54
C LEU A 31 -8.23 -12.09 -3.04
N HIS A 32 -7.32 -11.51 -3.82
CA HIS A 32 -7.25 -11.57 -5.30
C HIS A 32 -8.38 -10.83 -6.05
N GLU A 33 -9.28 -10.14 -5.35
CA GLU A 33 -10.23 -9.23 -5.99
C GLU A 33 -9.49 -8.10 -6.68
N SER A 34 -9.95 -7.75 -7.89
CA SER A 34 -9.42 -6.66 -8.70
C SER A 34 -10.54 -5.74 -9.15
N VAL A 35 -10.41 -4.45 -8.83
CA VAL A 35 -11.36 -3.41 -9.22
C VAL A 35 -10.66 -2.40 -10.13
N PRO A 36 -11.18 -2.13 -11.35
CA PRO A 36 -10.59 -1.15 -12.25
C PRO A 36 -10.84 0.27 -11.75
N VAL A 37 -9.76 1.04 -11.60
CA VAL A 37 -9.83 2.49 -11.34
C VAL A 37 -9.77 3.25 -12.65
N ILE A 38 -8.85 2.87 -13.54
CA ILE A 38 -8.78 3.36 -14.92
C ILE A 38 -8.87 2.14 -15.84
N ARG A 39 -9.99 2.00 -16.54
CA ARG A 39 -10.27 0.84 -17.40
C ARG A 39 -9.17 0.68 -18.44
N GLY A 40 -8.57 -0.51 -18.50
CA GLY A 40 -7.50 -0.85 -19.45
C GLY A 40 -6.09 -0.38 -19.04
N LEU A 41 -5.92 0.30 -17.89
CA LEU A 41 -4.62 0.80 -17.45
C LEU A 41 -4.30 0.48 -15.98
N PHE A 42 -5.23 0.73 -15.06
CA PHE A 42 -4.97 0.67 -13.62
C PHE A 42 -6.09 -0.03 -12.85
N ASN A 43 -5.71 -1.07 -12.11
CA ASN A 43 -6.59 -1.82 -11.22
C ASN A 43 -6.04 -1.79 -9.79
N LEU A 44 -6.94 -1.70 -8.80
CA LEU A 44 -6.63 -2.03 -7.42
C LEU A 44 -6.87 -3.52 -7.21
N THR A 45 -5.81 -4.25 -6.89
CA THR A 45 -5.87 -5.69 -6.65
C THR A 45 -5.40 -6.02 -5.24
N TYR A 46 -6.20 -6.80 -4.51
CA TYR A 46 -5.79 -7.21 -3.17
C TYR A 46 -4.88 -8.45 -3.23
N VAL A 47 -3.59 -8.25 -2.92
CA VAL A 47 -2.59 -9.32 -2.79
C VAL A 47 -1.91 -9.25 -1.43
N ARG A 48 -1.76 -10.42 -0.77
CA ARG A 48 -0.92 -10.57 0.43
C ARG A 48 0.42 -11.16 0.02
N ASN A 49 1.46 -10.33 -0.06
CA ASN A 49 2.81 -10.77 -0.38
C ASN A 49 3.55 -11.26 0.88
N LYS A 50 3.81 -12.57 0.97
CA LYS A 50 4.58 -13.19 2.08
C LYS A 50 6.10 -13.22 1.86
N GLY A 51 6.62 -12.61 0.78
CA GLY A 51 8.06 -12.64 0.44
C GLY A 51 8.39 -13.09 -0.98
N ALA A 52 7.45 -13.00 -1.92
CA ALA A 52 7.60 -13.55 -3.28
C ALA A 52 8.68 -12.85 -4.14
N ALA A 53 9.07 -11.61 -3.82
CA ALA A 53 9.98 -10.82 -4.65
C ALA A 53 11.42 -11.39 -4.72
N PHE A 54 11.84 -12.18 -3.72
CA PHE A 54 13.19 -12.77 -3.67
C PHE A 54 13.20 -14.30 -3.55
N GLY A 55 12.04 -14.96 -3.57
CA GLY A 55 11.95 -16.43 -3.54
C GLY A 55 12.49 -17.10 -2.27
N ILE A 56 12.83 -16.33 -1.23
CA ILE A 56 13.24 -16.87 0.07
C ILE A 56 11.98 -16.94 0.93
N LEU A 57 11.45 -18.16 1.07
CA LEU A 57 10.41 -18.52 2.04
C LEU A 57 11.05 -19.24 3.22
#